data_AF-A0A6M3WA11-F1
#
_entry.id   AF-A0A6M3WA11-F1
#
_cell.length_a   1.000
_cell.length_b   1.000
_cell.length_c   1.000
_cell.angle_alpha   90.00
_cell.angle_beta   90.00
_cell.angle_gamma   90.00
#
_symmetry.space_group_name_H-M   'P 1'
#
loop_
_entity.id
_entity.type
_entity.pdbx_description
1 polymer ?
#
loop_
_entity_poly.entity_id
_entity_poly.type
_entity_poly.pdbx_seq_one_letter_code
_entity_poly.pdbx_strand_id
1 'polypeptide(L)'
;MTMKILMMLNLLTSFLFINMKSPLSSNLMIMAQSILLTLMMNFTNKTSWISFMLFILYIGGLMIIFLYISSIAFNEFNMMKKYKNLMMKFLIMMILILYNKKSPIIENFKFENNFKFEDNFFLMNMFIAPNNLMIYFIMMILFYMLILIIWMLKNNKGPIRQNLN
;
A
#
# COMPACT_ATOMS: atom_id res chain seq x y z
N MET A 1 9.35 -12.96 -16.06
CA MET A 1 8.52 -14.00 -15.40
C MET A 1 8.21 -13.63 -13.96
N THR A 2 9.23 -13.28 -13.16
CA THR A 2 9.12 -12.74 -11.79
C THR A 2 8.12 -11.58 -11.66
N MET A 3 8.21 -10.58 -12.53
CA MET A 3 7.25 -9.45 -12.56
C MET A 3 5.80 -9.88 -12.81
N LYS A 4 5.58 -10.85 -13.71
CA LYS A 4 4.24 -11.39 -13.95
C LYS A 4 3.71 -12.07 -12.67
N ILE A 5 4.54 -12.87 -12.00
CA ILE A 5 4.18 -13.55 -10.76
C ILE A 5 3.81 -12.55 -9.66
N LEU A 6 4.61 -11.50 -9.47
CA LEU A 6 4.35 -10.47 -8.48
C LEU A 6 3.10 -9.62 -8.79
N MET A 7 2.88 -9.25 -10.07
CA MET A 7 1.61 -8.62 -10.50
C MET A 7 0.42 -9.48 -10.12
N MET A 8 0.51 -10.78 -10.34
CA MET A 8 -0.57 -11.68 -10.03
C MET A 8 -0.80 -11.88 -8.54
N LEU A 9 0.27 -11.97 -7.75
CA LEU A 9 0.17 -12.02 -6.29
C LEU A 9 -0.51 -10.75 -5.76
N ASN A 10 -0.16 -9.57 -6.29
CA ASN A 10 -0.85 -8.32 -5.93
C ASN A 10 -2.34 -8.31 -6.29
N LEU A 11 -2.70 -8.85 -7.46
CA LEU A 11 -4.11 -8.97 -7.83
C LEU A 11 -4.86 -9.91 -6.90
N LEU A 12 -4.28 -11.08 -6.56
CA LEU A 12 -4.89 -11.99 -5.58
C LEU A 12 -5.11 -11.32 -4.23
N THR A 13 -4.10 -10.61 -3.73
CA THR A 13 -4.22 -9.97 -2.42
C THR A 13 -5.30 -8.90 -2.41
N SER A 14 -5.43 -8.12 -3.49
CA SER A 14 -6.49 -7.12 -3.63
C SER A 14 -7.91 -7.72 -3.68
N PHE A 15 -8.10 -8.86 -4.35
CA PHE A 15 -9.40 -9.53 -4.38
C PHE A 15 -9.76 -10.17 -3.05
N LEU A 16 -8.79 -10.72 -2.33
CA LEU A 16 -9.01 -11.22 -0.98
C LEU A 16 -9.40 -10.07 -0.06
N PHE A 17 -8.73 -8.93 -0.15
CA PHE A 17 -9.04 -7.74 0.65
C PHE A 17 -10.51 -7.31 0.56
N ILE A 18 -11.08 -7.25 -0.65
CA ILE A 18 -12.49 -6.85 -0.85
C ILE A 18 -13.47 -7.78 -0.10
N ASN A 19 -13.12 -9.06 0.04
CA ASN A 19 -14.00 -10.05 0.66
C ASN A 19 -13.81 -10.17 2.18
N MET A 20 -12.79 -9.56 2.76
CA MET A 20 -12.50 -9.64 4.20
C MET A 20 -13.46 -8.77 5.00
N LYS A 21 -14.10 -9.36 6.02
CA LYS A 21 -15.07 -8.66 6.89
C LYS A 21 -14.49 -8.19 8.21
N SER A 22 -13.57 -8.95 8.79
CA SER A 22 -13.01 -8.58 10.09
C SER A 22 -11.94 -7.50 9.90
N PRO A 23 -11.99 -6.40 10.67
CA PRO A 23 -11.08 -5.26 10.46
C PRO A 23 -9.61 -5.61 10.78
N LEU A 24 -9.37 -6.59 11.64
CA LEU A 24 -8.04 -7.13 11.90
C LEU A 24 -7.47 -7.87 10.67
N SER A 25 -8.27 -8.74 10.04
CA SER A 25 -7.81 -9.50 8.86
C SER A 25 -7.59 -8.59 7.66
N SER A 26 -8.42 -7.55 7.49
CA SER A 26 -8.22 -6.57 6.42
C SER A 26 -6.93 -5.79 6.60
N ASN A 27 -6.55 -5.41 7.84
CA ASN A 27 -5.28 -4.72 8.08
C ASN A 27 -4.05 -5.59 7.81
N LEU A 28 -4.08 -6.86 8.22
CA LEU A 28 -3.01 -7.82 7.90
C LEU A 28 -2.89 -8.03 6.39
N MET A 29 -4.02 -8.04 5.68
CA MET A 29 -4.05 -8.15 4.24
C MET A 29 -3.43 -6.93 3.54
N ILE A 30 -3.71 -5.72 4.02
CA ILE A 30 -3.10 -4.48 3.50
C ILE A 30 -1.59 -4.51 3.73
N MET A 31 -1.13 -4.98 4.89
CA MET A 31 0.31 -5.10 5.16
C MET A 31 0.97 -6.04 4.14
N ALA A 32 0.40 -7.22 3.89
CA ALA A 32 0.91 -8.16 2.89
C ALA A 32 0.91 -7.56 1.47
N GLN A 33 -0.14 -6.83 1.09
CA GLN A 33 -0.22 -6.15 -0.21
C GLN A 33 0.83 -5.04 -0.34
N SER A 34 1.10 -4.26 0.71
CA SER A 34 2.11 -3.20 0.69
C SER A 34 3.52 -3.75 0.44
N ILE A 35 3.86 -4.91 1.02
CA ILE A 35 5.14 -5.60 0.80
C ILE A 35 5.27 -6.04 -0.67
N LEU A 36 4.21 -6.61 -1.25
CA LEU A 36 4.21 -7.02 -2.66
C LEU A 36 4.29 -5.82 -3.61
N LEU A 37 3.71 -4.68 -3.26
CA LEU A 37 3.81 -3.43 -4.02
C LEU A 37 5.21 -2.82 -3.97
N THR A 38 5.88 -2.81 -2.82
CA THR A 38 7.25 -2.26 -2.71
C THR A 38 8.25 -3.11 -3.46
N LEU A 39 8.09 -4.44 -3.45
CA LEU A 39 8.87 -5.35 -4.28
C LEU A 39 8.68 -5.04 -5.78
N MET A 40 7.45 -4.80 -6.22
CA MET A 40 7.17 -4.45 -7.62
C MET A 40 7.77 -3.10 -8.04
N MET A 41 7.68 -2.10 -7.17
CA MET A 41 8.32 -0.81 -7.42
C MET A 41 9.84 -0.94 -7.50
N ASN A 42 10.45 -1.79 -6.68
CA ASN A 42 11.90 -2.02 -6.74
C ASN A 42 12.35 -2.70 -8.05
N PHE A 43 11.52 -3.57 -8.64
CA PHE A 43 11.85 -4.18 -9.93
C PHE A 43 11.59 -3.25 -11.14
N THR A 44 10.72 -2.24 -11.00
CA THR A 44 10.41 -1.29 -12.08
C THR A 44 11.34 -0.08 -12.08
N ASN A 45 11.72 0.39 -10.89
CA ASN A 45 12.58 1.56 -10.75
C ASN A 45 14.05 1.17 -10.76
N LYS A 46 14.89 2.04 -11.32
CA LYS A 46 16.34 1.89 -11.29
C LYS A 46 16.91 2.02 -9.88
N THR A 47 16.32 2.91 -9.08
CA THR A 47 16.72 3.11 -7.68
C THR A 47 15.67 2.60 -6.73
N SER A 48 16.18 1.95 -5.69
CA SER A 48 15.39 1.38 -4.62
C SER A 48 14.86 2.44 -3.63
N TRP A 49 15.33 3.69 -3.70
CA TRP A 49 15.00 4.73 -2.72
C TRP A 49 13.50 5.02 -2.63
N ILE A 50 12.82 5.12 -3.77
CA ILE A 50 11.35 5.33 -3.82
C ILE A 50 10.61 4.12 -3.22
N SER A 51 11.04 2.89 -3.53
CA SER A 51 10.42 1.69 -2.94
C SER A 51 10.65 1.58 -1.43
N PHE A 52 11.80 2.04 -0.93
CA PHE A 52 12.08 2.07 0.51
C PHE A 52 11.23 3.12 1.25
N MET A 53 11.09 4.33 0.71
CA MET A 53 10.25 5.37 1.31
C MET A 53 8.79 4.94 1.40
N LEU A 54 8.27 4.30 0.34
CA LEU A 54 6.93 3.72 0.35
C LEU A 54 6.77 2.66 1.45
N PHE A 55 7.74 1.75 1.59
CA PHE A 55 7.69 0.70 2.61
C PHE A 55 7.59 1.26 4.03
N ILE A 56 8.42 2.25 4.36
CA ILE A 56 8.45 2.86 5.69
C ILE A 56 7.13 3.57 6.00
N LEU A 57 6.63 4.38 5.05
CA LEU A 57 5.38 5.13 5.23
C LEU A 57 4.18 4.20 5.45
N TYR A 58 4.05 3.14 4.65
CA TYR A 58 2.94 2.20 4.78
C TYR A 58 3.01 1.41 6.09
N ILE A 59 4.17 0.87 6.47
CA ILE A 59 4.29 0.10 7.72
C ILE A 59 4.05 0.99 8.94
N GLY A 60 4.65 2.19 8.97
CA GLY A 60 4.48 3.13 10.08
C GLY A 60 3.01 3.53 10.28
N GLY A 61 2.31 3.88 9.21
CA GLY A 61 0.89 4.23 9.27
C GLY A 61 -0.02 3.06 9.66
N LEU A 62 0.24 1.87 9.10
CA LEU A 62 -0.58 0.68 9.37
C LEU A 62 -0.43 0.16 10.80
N MET A 63 0.75 0.31 11.43
CA MET A 63 0.95 -0.06 12.83
C MET A 63 0.06 0.74 13.79
N ILE A 64 -0.11 2.04 13.54
CA ILE A 64 -0.97 2.91 14.38
C ILE A 64 -2.44 2.49 14.24
N ILE A 65 -2.89 2.21 13.03
CA ILE A 65 -4.26 1.74 12.76
C ILE A 65 -4.49 0.36 13.38
N PHE A 66 -3.48 -0.54 13.33
CA PHE A 66 -3.55 -1.85 13.97
C PHE A 66 -3.76 -1.75 15.48
N LEU A 67 -2.98 -0.90 16.17
CA LEU A 67 -3.14 -0.67 17.61
C LEU A 67 -4.54 -0.17 17.94
N TYR A 68 -5.05 0.83 17.21
CA TYR A 68 -6.38 1.37 17.44
C TYR A 68 -7.48 0.31 17.28
N ILE A 69 -7.48 -0.44 16.19
CA ILE A 69 -8.53 -1.43 15.90
C ILE A 69 -8.46 -2.64 16.85
N SER A 70 -7.26 -3.10 17.19
CA SER A 70 -7.08 -4.19 18.17
C SER A 70 -7.64 -3.84 19.56
N SER A 71 -7.72 -2.55 19.89
CA SER A 71 -8.29 -2.09 21.16
C SER A 71 -9.83 -2.01 21.17
N ILE A 72 -10.48 -2.07 19.99
CA ILE A 72 -11.92 -1.81 19.84
C ILE A 72 -12.72 -3.07 19.49
N ALA A 73 -12.17 -4.00 18.70
CA ALA A 73 -12.94 -5.11 18.14
C ALA A 73 -12.51 -6.49 18.68
N PHE A 74 -13.49 -7.26 19.17
CA PHE A 74 -13.34 -8.70 19.47
C PHE A 74 -13.07 -9.51 18.19
N ASN A 75 -12.17 -10.48 18.31
CA ASN A 75 -11.58 -11.21 17.19
C ASN A 75 -12.50 -12.34 16.67
N GLU A 76 -13.54 -12.01 15.92
CA GLU A 76 -14.38 -13.04 15.27
C GLU A 76 -13.74 -13.57 13.97
N PHE A 77 -12.95 -14.63 14.09
CA PHE A 77 -12.38 -15.37 12.95
C PHE A 77 -13.46 -16.24 12.27
N ASN A 78 -14.29 -15.66 11.41
CA ASN A 78 -15.33 -16.42 10.70
C ASN A 78 -15.03 -16.52 9.19
N MET A 79 -14.02 -17.31 8.81
CA MET A 79 -13.40 -17.19 7.47
C MET A 79 -13.21 -18.45 6.62
N MET A 80 -13.82 -19.61 6.89
CA MET A 80 -13.40 -20.82 6.14
C MET A 80 -14.33 -21.34 5.03
N LYS A 81 -15.65 -21.11 5.07
CA LYS A 81 -16.55 -21.80 4.11
C LYS A 81 -16.79 -21.05 2.79
N LYS A 82 -16.81 -19.72 2.76
CA LYS A 82 -17.15 -18.94 1.53
C LYS A 82 -15.97 -18.74 0.55
N TYR A 83 -14.72 -18.87 1.00
CA TYR A 83 -13.55 -18.49 0.18
C TYR A 83 -13.03 -19.60 -0.73
N LYS A 84 -13.42 -20.87 -0.51
CA LYS A 84 -12.90 -22.01 -1.29
C LYS A 84 -13.24 -21.90 -2.79
N ASN A 85 -14.48 -21.53 -3.14
CA ASN A 85 -14.88 -21.40 -4.55
C ASN A 85 -14.21 -20.21 -5.26
N LEU A 86 -13.98 -19.12 -4.54
CA LEU A 86 -13.25 -17.97 -5.07
C LEU A 86 -11.80 -18.36 -5.36
N MET A 87 -11.13 -19.02 -4.41
CA MET A 87 -9.75 -19.48 -4.59
C MET A 87 -9.57 -20.40 -5.81
N MET A 88 -10.51 -21.31 -6.08
CA MET A 88 -10.42 -22.19 -7.25
C MET A 88 -10.56 -21.44 -8.58
N LYS A 89 -11.46 -20.45 -8.68
CA LYS A 89 -11.58 -19.61 -9.88
C LYS A 89 -10.30 -18.81 -10.12
N PHE A 90 -9.66 -18.33 -9.06
CA PHE A 90 -8.40 -17.59 -9.15
C PHE A 90 -7.22 -18.47 -9.57
N LEU A 91 -7.13 -19.71 -9.08
CA LEU A 91 -6.10 -20.66 -9.51
C LEU A 91 -6.17 -20.93 -11.02
N ILE A 92 -7.39 -21.03 -11.57
CA ILE A 92 -7.59 -21.21 -13.02
C ILE A 92 -7.12 -19.97 -13.79
N MET A 93 -7.47 -18.77 -13.32
CA MET A 93 -7.02 -17.51 -13.93
C MET A 93 -5.49 -17.39 -13.91
N MET A 94 -4.86 -17.80 -12.81
CA MET A 94 -3.41 -17.82 -12.66
C MET A 94 -2.72 -18.70 -13.69
N ILE A 95 -3.23 -19.92 -13.89
CA ILE A 95 -2.67 -20.89 -14.84
C ILE A 95 -2.77 -20.33 -16.27
N LEU A 96 -3.90 -19.72 -16.64
CA LEU A 96 -4.12 -19.15 -17.96
C LEU A 96 -3.12 -18.03 -18.29
N ILE A 97 -2.80 -17.19 -17.31
CA ILE A 97 -1.92 -16.04 -17.56
C ILE A 97 -0.44 -16.47 -17.57
N LEU A 98 -0.06 -17.47 -16.76
CA LEU A 98 1.27 -18.07 -16.82
C LEU A 98 1.54 -18.78 -18.16
N TYR A 99 0.50 -19.38 -18.75
CA TYR A 99 0.61 -20.03 -20.05
C TYR A 99 0.81 -19.02 -21.20
N ASN A 100 0.33 -17.79 -21.02
CA ASN A 100 0.56 -16.68 -21.96
C ASN A 100 2.00 -16.15 -21.90
N LYS A 101 2.90 -16.84 -22.60
CA LYS A 101 4.30 -16.43 -22.77
C LYS A 101 4.41 -15.08 -23.49
N LYS A 102 3.64 -14.87 -24.56
CA LYS A 102 3.70 -13.71 -25.47
C LYS A 102 2.77 -12.56 -25.05
N SER A 103 2.81 -12.12 -23.79
CA SER A 103 2.12 -10.87 -23.45
C SER A 103 3.06 -9.68 -23.70
N PRO A 104 2.78 -8.84 -24.72
CA PRO A 104 3.68 -7.74 -25.12
C PRO A 104 3.85 -6.68 -24.02
N ILE A 105 2.94 -6.64 -23.04
CA ILE A 105 2.96 -5.73 -21.89
C ILE A 105 4.19 -5.90 -20.99
N ILE A 106 4.85 -7.06 -20.99
CA ILE A 106 5.98 -7.32 -20.06
C ILE A 106 7.36 -7.31 -20.75
N GLU A 107 7.43 -7.42 -22.08
CA GLU A 107 8.73 -7.43 -22.77
C GLU A 107 9.34 -6.03 -22.94
N ASN A 108 8.52 -4.97 -22.86
CA ASN A 108 8.97 -3.57 -22.95
C ASN A 108 9.65 -3.03 -21.67
N PHE A 109 9.81 -3.82 -20.61
CA PHE A 109 10.56 -3.37 -19.43
C PHE A 109 12.08 -3.43 -19.60
N LYS A 110 12.59 -3.88 -20.76
CA LYS A 110 13.97 -3.58 -21.18
C LYS A 110 14.07 -2.12 -21.63
N PHE A 111 13.70 -1.18 -20.76
CA PHE A 111 14.22 0.17 -20.87
C PHE A 111 15.68 0.10 -20.42
N GLU A 112 16.56 -0.22 -21.37
CA GLU A 112 17.98 0.13 -21.27
C GLU A 112 18.08 1.66 -21.33
N ASN A 113 17.62 2.33 -20.28
CA ASN A 113 17.92 3.74 -20.09
C ASN A 113 19.38 3.81 -19.65
N ASN A 114 20.26 4.04 -20.62
CA ASN A 114 21.70 4.24 -20.43
C ASN A 114 22.08 5.47 -19.59
N PHE A 115 21.11 6.19 -19.02
CA PHE A 115 21.34 7.24 -18.05
C PHE A 115 21.79 6.65 -16.72
N LYS A 116 23.12 6.54 -16.56
CA LYS A 116 23.83 6.09 -15.35
C LYS A 116 23.93 7.17 -14.26
N PHE A 117 23.37 8.37 -14.46
CA PHE A 117 23.66 9.54 -13.61
C PHE A 117 22.47 10.44 -13.24
N GLU A 118 21.22 10.05 -13.45
CA GLU A 118 20.07 10.98 -13.26
C GLU A 118 19.33 10.84 -11.92
N ASP A 119 19.65 9.84 -11.09
CA ASP A 119 18.72 9.45 -10.02
C ASP A 119 18.65 10.46 -8.85
N ASN A 120 19.76 11.10 -8.49
CA ASN A 120 19.75 12.18 -7.50
C ASN A 120 19.24 13.51 -8.08
N PHE A 121 19.33 13.68 -9.40
CA PHE A 121 18.82 14.87 -10.08
C PHE A 121 17.29 14.93 -10.04
N PHE A 122 16.60 13.78 -10.05
CA PHE A 122 15.14 13.76 -9.95
C PHE A 122 14.64 14.37 -8.62
N LEU A 123 15.28 14.02 -7.50
CA LEU A 123 14.93 14.56 -6.19
C LEU A 123 15.30 16.03 -6.08
N MET A 124 16.48 16.41 -6.58
CA MET A 124 16.92 17.81 -6.59
C MET A 124 16.00 18.68 -7.45
N ASN A 125 15.51 18.16 -8.59
CA ASN A 125 14.56 18.84 -9.46
C ASN A 125 13.23 19.16 -8.77
N MET A 126 12.85 18.44 -7.72
CA MET A 126 11.63 18.79 -6.96
C MET A 126 11.80 20.14 -6.25
N PHE A 127 13.00 20.45 -5.77
CA PHE A 127 13.31 21.70 -5.05
C PHE A 127 13.69 22.86 -5.96
N ILE A 128 13.95 22.60 -7.24
CA ILE A 128 14.29 23.62 -8.24
C ILE A 128 12.99 24.16 -8.87
N ALA A 129 12.99 25.44 -9.24
CA ALA A 129 11.86 26.04 -9.97
C ALA A 129 11.67 25.36 -11.34
N PRO A 130 10.43 25.09 -11.80
CA PRO A 130 9.14 25.54 -11.24
C PRO A 130 8.52 24.59 -10.20
N ASN A 131 9.07 23.39 -10.00
CA ASN A 131 8.45 22.34 -9.18
C ASN A 131 8.40 22.67 -7.68
N ASN A 132 9.25 23.58 -7.20
CA ASN A 132 9.27 23.99 -5.79
C ASN A 132 7.91 24.55 -5.30
N LEU A 133 7.08 25.11 -6.20
CA LEU A 133 5.71 25.53 -5.87
C LEU A 133 4.84 24.36 -5.35
N MET A 134 5.02 23.16 -5.92
CA MET A 134 4.31 21.96 -5.49
C MET A 134 4.75 21.54 -4.08
N ILE A 135 6.03 21.70 -3.74
CA ILE A 135 6.55 21.42 -2.39
C ILE A 135 5.93 22.38 -1.38
N TYR A 136 5.90 23.69 -1.67
CA TYR A 136 5.25 24.66 -0.79
C TYR A 136 3.77 24.35 -0.57
N PHE A 137 3.06 23.93 -1.63
CA PHE A 137 1.67 23.52 -1.52
C PHE A 137 1.47 22.29 -0.61
N ILE A 138 2.31 21.26 -0.76
CA ILE A 138 2.27 20.06 0.10
C ILE A 138 2.54 20.43 1.56
N MET A 139 3.53 21.29 1.83
CA MET A 139 3.85 21.75 3.19
C MET A 139 2.66 22.49 3.83
N MET A 140 2.00 23.38 3.09
CA MET A 140 0.82 24.09 3.58
C MET A 140 -0.34 23.15 3.89
N ILE A 141 -0.58 22.12 3.06
CA ILE A 141 -1.61 21.10 3.34
C ILE A 141 -1.29 20.35 4.63
N LEU A 142 -0.06 19.87 4.79
CA LEU A 142 0.33 19.14 6.00
C LEU A 142 0.18 20.01 7.25
N PHE A 143 0.56 21.28 7.17
CA PHE A 143 0.39 22.23 8.27
C PHE A 143 -1.09 22.47 8.62
N TYR A 144 -1.93 22.67 7.60
CA TYR A 144 -3.38 22.83 7.78
C TYR A 144 -4.02 21.58 8.42
N MET A 145 -3.62 20.38 7.97
CA MET A 145 -4.10 19.13 8.55
C MET A 145 -3.74 19.00 10.04
N LEU A 146 -2.54 19.43 10.46
CA LEU A 146 -2.16 19.43 11.88
C LEU A 146 -3.07 20.35 12.72
N ILE A 147 -3.37 21.55 12.23
CA ILE A 147 -4.29 22.48 12.91
C ILE A 147 -5.68 21.87 13.05
N LEU A 148 -6.20 21.26 11.97
CA LEU A 148 -7.49 20.58 11.99
C LEU A 148 -7.53 19.43 13.00
N ILE A 149 -6.47 18.61 13.08
CA ILE A 149 -6.38 17.52 14.05
C ILE A 149 -6.44 18.07 15.49
N ILE A 150 -5.69 19.13 15.80
CA ILE A 150 -5.72 19.77 17.14
C ILE A 150 -7.12 20.31 17.45
N TRP A 151 -7.79 20.91 16.47
CA TRP A 151 -9.15 21.42 16.65
C TRP A 151 -10.16 20.29 16.89
N MET A 152 -10.07 19.18 16.13
CA MET A 152 -10.90 17.99 16.33
C MET A 152 -10.70 17.37 17.72
N LEU A 153 -9.45 17.30 18.21
CA LEU A 153 -9.13 16.75 19.53
C LEU A 153 -9.67 17.61 20.69
N LYS A 154 -9.82 18.93 20.50
CA LYS A 154 -10.37 19.83 21.54
C LYS A 154 -11.86 19.58 21.82
N ASN A 155 -12.59 18.93 20.91
CA ASN A 155 -14.01 18.64 21.07
C ASN A 155 -14.34 17.42 21.95
N ASN A 156 -13.38 16.89 22.74
CA ASN A 156 -13.61 15.76 23.62
C ASN A 156 -14.43 16.13 24.87
N LYS A 157 -15.77 16.05 24.77
CA LYS A 157 -16.62 15.88 25.95
C LYS A 157 -16.77 14.39 26.25
N GLY A 158 -15.96 13.90 27.19
CA GLY A 158 -16.15 12.64 27.90
C GLY A 158 -15.10 11.56 27.61
N PRO A 159 -14.64 10.81 28.63
CA PRO A 159 -13.73 9.69 28.45
C PRO A 159 -14.42 8.53 27.71
N ILE A 160 -13.68 7.90 26.77
CA ILE A 160 -14.10 6.71 25.99
C ILE A 160 -14.36 5.48 26.88
N ARG A 161 -14.02 5.53 28.18
CA ARG A 161 -14.54 4.59 29.20
C ARG A 161 -15.52 5.33 30.11
N GLN A 162 -16.77 4.91 30.08
CA GLN A 162 -17.66 5.09 31.23
C GLN A 162 -16.99 4.43 32.44
N ASN A 163 -16.80 5.21 33.49
CA ASN A 163 -16.58 4.65 34.82
C ASN A 163 -17.81 3.79 35.13
N LEU A 164 -17.60 2.48 35.24
CA LEU A 164 -18.56 1.55 35.79
C LEU A 164 -18.76 1.94 37.27
N ASN A 165 -19.86 2.63 37.56
CA ASN A 165 -20.50 2.61 38.87
C ASN A 165 -21.68 1.66 38.79
#